data_AF-A0A2E5PY43-F1
#
_entry.id   AF-A0A2E5PY43-F1
#
_cell.length_a   1.000
_cell.length_b   1.000
_cell.length_c   1.000
_cell.angle_alpha   90.00
_cell.angle_beta   90.00
_cell.angle_gamma   90.00
#
_symmetry.space_group_name_H-M   'P 1'
#
loop_
_entity.id
_entity.type
_entity.pdbx_description
1 polymer ?
#
loop_
_entity_poly.entity_id
_entity_poly.type
_entity_poly.pdbx_seq_one_letter_code
_entity_poly.pdbx_strand_id
1 'polypeptide(L)'
;MLLSNLLPISGIKCGFKLVLISLGLWIPSVSVSAQDPLASQESPQILTTDLKRRQTSNEVQLPVSWVIYDDDLIQEILINGKPVKFAKSQTVVINRLLNLKPGKNLISVTATDSE
;
A
#
# COMPACT_ATOMS: atom_id res chain seq x y z
N MET A 1 -24.50 4.80 64.21
CA MET A 1 -23.36 4.31 63.40
C MET A 1 -22.49 5.50 63.02
N LEU A 2 -21.19 5.28 62.99
CA LEU A 2 -20.06 6.21 62.90
C LEU A 2 -20.15 7.36 61.86
N LEU A 3 -19.64 8.53 62.28
CA LEU A 3 -18.67 9.45 61.62
C LEU A 3 -18.84 9.71 60.10
N SER A 4 -19.26 10.89 59.63
CA SER A 4 -18.56 12.21 59.56
C SER A 4 -17.50 12.34 58.45
N ASN A 5 -17.75 13.26 57.51
CA ASN A 5 -16.85 14.19 56.76
C ASN A 5 -17.68 14.76 55.58
N LEU A 6 -18.26 15.98 55.55
CA LEU A 6 -17.73 17.35 55.75
C LEU A 6 -16.45 17.56 54.92
N LEU A 7 -16.34 18.44 53.92
CA LEU A 7 -16.89 19.79 53.76
C LEU A 7 -17.13 20.23 52.29
N PRO A 8 -17.93 21.30 52.10
CA PRO A 8 -18.29 21.97 50.83
C PRO A 8 -17.49 23.27 50.61
N ILE A 9 -17.35 23.76 49.37
CA ILE A 9 -17.01 25.17 49.09
C ILE A 9 -17.73 25.57 47.79
N SER A 10 -18.84 26.31 47.89
CA SER A 10 -18.93 27.75 47.58
C SER A 10 -18.64 28.06 46.11
N GLY A 11 -19.56 28.56 45.29
CA GLY A 11 -20.55 29.58 45.58
C GLY A 11 -20.06 30.91 45.03
N ILE A 12 -20.27 31.17 43.74
CA ILE A 12 -20.43 32.54 43.23
C ILE A 12 -21.57 32.50 42.21
N LYS A 13 -22.76 32.90 42.66
CA LYS A 13 -23.86 33.34 41.80
C LYS A 13 -23.44 34.67 41.20
N CYS A 14 -22.69 34.65 40.11
CA CYS A 14 -22.48 35.84 39.28
C CYS A 14 -23.50 35.77 38.15
N GLY A 15 -24.58 36.54 38.28
CA GLY A 15 -25.61 36.65 37.27
C GLY A 15 -25.02 37.27 36.01
N PHE A 16 -24.76 36.45 35.00
CA PHE A 16 -24.52 36.93 33.65
C PHE A 16 -25.73 36.56 32.82
N LYS A 17 -26.59 37.56 32.57
CA LYS A 17 -27.60 37.49 31.53
C LYS A 17 -26.86 37.26 30.22
N LEU A 18 -26.93 36.04 29.69
CA LEU A 18 -26.39 35.70 28.39
C LEU A 18 -27.28 36.37 27.33
N VAL A 19 -26.91 37.58 26.92
CA VAL A 19 -27.52 38.25 25.79
C VAL A 19 -27.00 37.56 24.53
N LEU A 20 -27.84 36.68 23.96
CA LEU A 20 -27.62 36.08 22.64
C LEU A 20 -27.75 37.18 21.59
N ILE A 21 -26.63 37.83 21.28
CA ILE A 21 -26.53 38.69 20.11
C ILE A 21 -26.37 37.76 18.92
N SER A 22 -27.48 37.49 18.21
CA SER A 22 -27.48 36.85 16.90
C SER A 22 -26.92 37.82 15.86
N LEU A 23 -25.60 38.03 15.85
CA LEU A 23 -24.94 38.61 14.70
C LEU A 23 -24.92 37.53 13.61
N GLY A 24 -25.74 37.73 12.58
CA GLY A 24 -25.79 36.86 11.40
C GLY A 24 -24.44 36.87 10.70
N LEU A 25 -23.60 35.89 11.03
CA LEU A 25 -22.43 35.53 10.23
C LEU A 25 -22.94 34.73 9.03
N TRP A 26 -23.13 35.44 7.93
CA TRP A 26 -23.32 34.83 6.62
C TRP A 26 -21.97 34.24 6.21
N ILE A 27 -21.73 32.99 6.62
CA ILE A 27 -20.55 32.24 6.20
C ILE A 27 -20.86 31.77 4.77
N PRO A 28 -20.16 32.26 3.73
CA PRO A 28 -20.32 31.70 2.41
C PRO A 28 -19.93 30.22 2.50
N SER A 29 -20.87 29.34 2.19
CA SER A 29 -20.65 27.90 2.11
C SER A 29 -19.59 27.63 1.05
N VAL A 30 -18.32 27.56 1.43
CA VAL A 30 -17.27 27.09 0.53
C VAL A 30 -17.42 25.57 0.48
N SER A 31 -18.05 25.08 -0.60
CA SER A 31 -18.09 23.66 -0.91
C SER A 31 -16.66 23.21 -1.20
N VAL A 32 -15.96 22.70 -0.18
CA VAL A 32 -14.73 21.94 -0.38
C VAL A 32 -15.16 20.64 -1.03
N SER A 33 -15.01 20.55 -2.36
CA SER A 33 -15.12 19.28 -3.06
C SER A 33 -13.97 18.42 -2.56
N ALA A 34 -14.27 17.32 -1.86
CA ALA A 34 -13.31 16.25 -1.73
C ALA A 34 -12.94 15.82 -3.15
N GLN A 35 -11.68 15.99 -3.53
CA GLN A 35 -11.19 15.36 -4.75
C GLN A 35 -11.23 13.87 -4.47
N ASP A 36 -12.04 13.13 -5.23
CA ASP A 36 -11.92 11.67 -5.26
C ASP A 36 -10.44 11.36 -5.49
N PRO A 37 -9.81 10.51 -4.68
CA PRO A 37 -8.48 10.04 -5.02
C PRO A 37 -8.62 9.44 -6.41
N LEU A 38 -7.92 10.03 -7.40
CA LEU A 38 -7.65 9.36 -8.66
C LEU A 38 -7.22 7.94 -8.27
N ALA A 39 -8.01 6.94 -8.67
CA ALA A 39 -7.66 5.55 -8.43
C ALA A 39 -6.23 5.38 -8.99
N SER A 40 -5.24 5.29 -8.10
CA SER A 40 -3.87 5.14 -8.53
C SER A 40 -3.75 3.71 -8.99
N GLN A 41 -3.71 3.51 -10.30
CA GLN A 41 -3.50 2.20 -10.88
C GLN A 41 -2.11 1.72 -10.47
N GLU A 42 -2.07 0.59 -9.77
CA GLU A 42 -0.83 0.01 -9.27
C GLU A 42 -0.17 -0.79 -10.38
N SER A 43 1.16 -0.73 -10.48
CA SER A 43 1.91 -1.59 -11.42
C SER A 43 1.96 -3.04 -10.95
N PRO A 44 2.24 -4.00 -11.85
CA PRO A 44 2.28 -5.41 -11.48
C PRO A 44 3.27 -5.71 -10.35
N GLN A 45 2.82 -6.46 -9.36
CA GLN A 45 3.64 -6.93 -8.24
C GLN A 45 4.33 -8.25 -8.62
N ILE A 46 5.63 -8.36 -8.32
CA ILE A 46 6.45 -9.56 -8.59
C ILE A 46 6.96 -10.10 -7.27
N LEU A 47 6.55 -11.32 -6.93
CA LEU A 47 6.86 -12.00 -5.67
C LEU A 47 7.70 -13.26 -5.92
N THR A 48 8.68 -13.52 -5.07
CA THR A 48 9.46 -14.78 -5.07
C THR A 48 10.01 -15.05 -3.67
N THR A 49 10.09 -16.33 -3.30
CA THR A 49 10.75 -16.79 -2.07
C THR A 49 12.14 -17.36 -2.31
N ASP A 50 12.47 -17.65 -3.56
CA ASP A 50 13.66 -18.44 -3.94
C ASP A 50 14.89 -17.56 -4.13
N LEU A 51 14.68 -16.25 -4.31
CA LEU A 51 15.73 -15.26 -4.51
C LEU A 51 15.77 -14.22 -3.40
N LYS A 52 16.98 -13.95 -2.90
CA LYS A 52 17.27 -12.83 -2.00
C LYS A 52 18.25 -11.86 -2.64
N ARG A 53 18.15 -10.58 -2.28
CA ARG A 53 19.08 -9.55 -2.76
C ARG A 53 20.52 -9.94 -2.37
N ARG A 54 21.42 -10.00 -3.37
CA ARG A 54 22.84 -10.40 -3.22
C ARG A 54 23.04 -11.81 -2.64
N GLN A 55 22.11 -12.74 -2.91
CA GLN A 55 22.28 -14.15 -2.58
C GLN A 55 23.52 -14.74 -3.22
N THR A 56 24.21 -15.59 -2.46
CA THR A 56 25.29 -16.46 -2.95
C THR A 56 24.73 -17.86 -3.16
N SER A 57 25.08 -18.50 -4.27
CA SER A 57 24.77 -19.90 -4.54
C SER A 57 26.04 -20.63 -5.00
N ASN A 58 26.17 -21.88 -4.58
CA ASN A 58 27.21 -22.79 -5.06
C ASN A 58 26.71 -23.69 -6.21
N GLU A 59 25.44 -23.56 -6.58
CA GLU A 59 24.82 -24.34 -7.64
C GLU A 59 25.00 -23.65 -9.00
N VAL A 60 25.17 -24.45 -10.05
CA VAL A 60 25.24 -23.95 -11.44
C VAL A 60 23.84 -23.73 -12.00
N GLN A 61 22.83 -24.42 -11.47
CA GLN A 61 21.44 -24.31 -11.87
C GLN A 61 20.58 -24.03 -10.66
N LEU A 62 19.76 -22.98 -10.73
CA LEU A 62 18.91 -22.56 -9.62
C LEU A 62 17.44 -22.59 -10.05
N PRO A 63 16.60 -23.48 -9.51
CA PRO A 63 15.16 -23.45 -9.76
C PRO A 63 14.57 -22.23 -9.04
N VAL A 64 13.80 -21.42 -9.77
CA VAL A 64 13.16 -20.21 -9.25
C VAL A 64 11.72 -20.14 -9.74
N SER A 65 10.85 -19.77 -8.82
CA SER A 65 9.45 -19.47 -9.02
C SER A 65 9.18 -17.98 -8.77
N TRP A 66 8.31 -17.39 -9.59
CA TRP A 66 7.73 -16.07 -9.37
C TRP A 66 6.22 -16.16 -9.43
N VAL A 67 5.56 -15.41 -8.55
CA VAL A 67 4.14 -15.08 -8.62
C VAL A 67 4.05 -13.61 -9.03
N ILE A 68 3.37 -13.35 -10.13
CA ILE A 68 3.15 -12.01 -10.65
C ILE A 68 1.65 -11.75 -10.53
N TYR A 69 1.30 -10.66 -9.86
CA TYR A 69 -0.06 -10.27 -9.56
C TYR A 69 -0.31 -8.82 -9.96
N ASP A 70 -1.47 -8.57 -10.55
CA ASP A 70 -2.00 -7.24 -10.81
C ASP A 70 -3.53 -7.29 -10.72
N ASP A 71 -4.16 -6.16 -10.41
CA ASP A 71 -5.60 -6.00 -10.52
C ASP A 71 -6.06 -6.00 -11.99
N ASP A 72 -5.17 -5.60 -12.91
CA ASP A 72 -5.37 -5.69 -14.36
C ASP A 72 -4.77 -6.94 -15.01
N LEU A 73 -5.06 -7.15 -16.30
CA LEU A 73 -4.48 -8.27 -17.04
C LEU A 73 -3.00 -8.01 -17.35
N ILE A 74 -2.14 -8.88 -16.83
CA ILE A 74 -0.72 -8.89 -17.17
C ILE A 74 -0.57 -9.17 -18.67
N GLN A 75 0.09 -8.27 -19.39
CA GLN A 75 0.23 -8.28 -20.85
C GLN A 75 1.56 -8.85 -21.30
N GLU A 76 2.65 -8.49 -20.62
CA GLU A 76 4.01 -8.93 -20.94
C GLU A 76 4.77 -9.32 -19.68
N ILE A 77 5.60 -10.36 -19.80
CA ILE A 77 6.58 -10.72 -18.79
C ILE A 77 7.92 -10.97 -19.48
N LEU A 78 8.95 -10.25 -19.06
CA LEU A 78 10.33 -10.40 -19.53
C LEU A 78 11.20 -10.99 -18.42
N ILE A 79 11.90 -12.08 -18.72
CA ILE A 79 12.94 -12.63 -17.84
C ILE A 79 14.29 -12.46 -18.53
N ASN A 80 15.18 -11.71 -17.91
CA ASN A 80 16.47 -11.30 -18.48
C ASN A 80 16.31 -10.67 -19.89
N GLY A 81 15.29 -9.83 -20.06
CA GLY A 81 14.95 -9.16 -21.31
C GLY A 81 14.32 -10.05 -22.38
N LYS A 82 14.01 -11.32 -22.07
CA LYS A 82 13.38 -12.24 -23.03
C LYS A 82 11.90 -12.45 -22.68
N PRO A 83 10.99 -12.37 -23.66
CA PRO A 83 9.57 -12.55 -23.42
C PRO A 83 9.24 -13.98 -22.99
N VAL A 84 8.34 -14.10 -22.02
CA VAL A 84 7.77 -15.35 -21.55
C VAL A 84 6.38 -15.51 -22.13
N LYS A 85 6.07 -16.69 -22.66
CA LYS A 85 4.70 -17.04 -23.08
C LYS A 85 3.89 -17.48 -21.86
N PHE A 86 2.69 -16.92 -21.71
CA PHE A 86 1.71 -17.26 -20.68
C PHE A 86 0.31 -16.88 -21.19
N ALA A 87 -0.73 -17.38 -20.53
CA ALA A 87 -2.09 -16.91 -20.76
C ALA A 87 -2.31 -15.64 -19.94
N LYS A 88 -2.76 -14.55 -20.59
CA LYS A 88 -3.03 -13.28 -19.91
C LYS A 88 -4.02 -13.49 -18.77
N SER A 89 -3.66 -12.99 -17.59
CA SER A 89 -4.35 -13.23 -16.33
C SER A 89 -3.91 -12.15 -15.33
N GLN A 90 -4.74 -11.89 -14.31
CA GLN A 90 -4.39 -11.07 -13.14
C GLN A 90 -3.31 -11.73 -12.28
N THR A 91 -3.19 -13.06 -12.35
CA THR A 91 -2.15 -13.80 -11.63
C THR A 91 -1.47 -14.78 -12.55
N VAL A 92 -0.13 -14.76 -12.56
CA VAL A 92 0.70 -15.65 -13.36
C VAL A 92 1.79 -16.24 -12.48
N VAL A 93 1.93 -17.56 -12.53
CA VAL A 93 3.03 -18.28 -11.87
C VAL A 93 4.03 -18.72 -12.92
N ILE A 94 5.29 -18.34 -12.75
CA ILE A 94 6.38 -18.74 -13.66
C ILE A 94 7.41 -19.55 -12.89
N ASN A 95 7.71 -20.74 -13.42
CA ASN A 95 8.82 -21.58 -12.96
C ASN A 95 9.92 -21.61 -14.03
N ARG A 96 11.17 -21.36 -13.62
CA ARG A 96 12.36 -21.43 -14.49
C ARG A 96 13.53 -22.06 -13.76
N LEU A 97 14.38 -22.73 -14.54
CA LEU A 97 15.70 -23.14 -14.11
C LEU A 97 16.71 -22.12 -14.63
N LEU A 98 17.34 -21.36 -13.73
CA LEU A 98 18.33 -20.36 -14.07
C LEU A 98 19.71 -20.99 -14.16
N ASN A 99 20.38 -20.83 -15.30
CA ASN A 99 21.77 -21.25 -15.47
C ASN A 99 22.70 -20.12 -15.03
N LEU A 100 23.39 -20.32 -13.91
CA LEU A 100 24.32 -19.35 -13.33
C LEU A 100 25.72 -19.52 -13.95
N LYS A 101 26.37 -18.39 -14.21
CA LYS A 101 27.79 -18.36 -14.58
C LYS A 101 28.65 -18.16 -13.32
N PRO A 102 29.91 -18.63 -13.29
CA PRO A 102 30.84 -18.27 -12.23
C PRO A 102 30.94 -16.75 -12.06
N GLY A 103 30.89 -16.28 -10.81
CA GLY A 103 30.92 -14.85 -10.47
C GLY A 103 29.52 -14.24 -10.31
N LYS A 104 29.39 -12.94 -10.66
CA LYS A 104 28.17 -12.16 -10.44
C LYS A 104 27.16 -12.39 -11.56
N ASN A 105 25.94 -12.78 -11.19
CA ASN A 105 24.81 -12.89 -12.10
C ASN A 105 23.79 -11.79 -11.75
N LEU A 106 23.19 -11.19 -12.78
CA LEU A 106 22.05 -10.27 -12.63
C LEU A 106 20.82 -10.96 -13.21
N ILE A 107 19.79 -11.11 -12.38
CA ILE A 107 18.50 -11.67 -12.79
C ILE A 107 17.51 -10.50 -12.81
N SER A 108 16.85 -10.29 -13.94
CA SER A 108 15.84 -9.24 -14.12
C SER A 108 14.51 -9.88 -14.47
N VAL A 109 13.45 -9.45 -13.79
CA VAL A 109 12.07 -9.80 -14.13
C VAL A 109 11.31 -8.50 -14.26
N THR A 110 10.62 -8.34 -15.39
CA THR A 110 9.77 -7.19 -15.68
C THR A 110 8.41 -7.73 -16.06
N ALA A 111 7.35 -7.11 -15.55
CA ALA A 111 5.99 -7.37 -15.94
C ALA A 111 5.32 -6.04 -16.29
N THR A 112 4.43 -6.06 -17.28
CA THR A 112 3.62 -4.89 -17.66
C THR A 112 2.18 -5.33 -17.84
N ASP A 113 1.27 -4.46 -17.46
CA ASP A 113 -0.17 -4.53 -17.67
C ASP A 113 -0.56 -3.63 -18.86
N SER A 114 -1.82 -3.24 -18.95
CA SER A 114 -2.38 -2.54 -20.11
C SER A 114 -2.22 -1.02 -20.10
N GLU A 115 -1.78 -0.42 -19.00
CA GLU A 115 -1.75 1.04 -18.81
C GLU A 115 -0.34 1.63 -18.64
#